data_AF-A0A7L3JL27-F1
#
_entry.id   AF-A0A7L3JL27-F1
#
_cell.length_a   1.000
_cell.length_b   1.000
_cell.length_c   1.000
_cell.angle_alpha   90.00
_cell.angle_beta   90.00
_cell.angle_gamma   90.00
#
_symmetry.space_group_name_H-M   'P 1'
#
loop_
_entity.id
_entity.type
_entity.pdbx_description
1 polymer ?
#
loop_
_entity_poly.entity_id
_entity_poly.type
_entity_poly.pdbx_seq_one_letter_code
_entity_poly.pdbx_strand_id
1 'polypeptide(L)'
;QVLGVEATASDAELKKAYRRLAVLVHPDKNEHPRAEAAFKVLRAAWDIVSSPEKRKEYEIKRMAESELTRSMSEFLSRLQDDLKEAMNTMMCSKCQGKHNPAEEGDFWAESSLLGLKITYFAMMDGKIYDITEWAGCQRVGISPDTHRVPYHISFG
;
A
#
# COMPACT_ATOMS: atom_id res chain seq x y z
N GLN A 1 -10.28 19.28 -9.78
CA GLN A 1 -11.03 20.03 -10.82
C GLN A 1 -10.99 21.52 -10.44
N VAL A 2 -10.27 22.38 -11.19
CA VAL A 2 -10.07 23.81 -10.81
C VAL A 2 -11.20 24.71 -11.33
N LEU A 3 -11.72 24.42 -12.52
CA LEU A 3 -12.80 25.19 -13.15
C LEU A 3 -14.21 24.69 -12.79
N GLY A 4 -14.31 23.56 -12.08
CA GLY A 4 -15.58 22.96 -11.69
C GLY A 4 -16.44 22.48 -12.86
N VAL A 5 -15.82 22.14 -14.00
CA VAL A 5 -16.51 21.62 -15.19
C VAL A 5 -16.06 20.20 -15.50
N GLU A 6 -16.94 19.45 -16.16
CA GLU A 6 -16.67 18.10 -16.65
C GLU A 6 -15.52 18.07 -17.65
N ALA A 7 -14.82 16.93 -17.74
CA ALA A 7 -13.74 16.74 -18.71
C ALA A 7 -14.21 16.87 -20.17
N THR A 8 -15.49 16.61 -20.41
CA THR A 8 -16.14 16.71 -21.73
C THR A 8 -16.75 18.08 -22.02
N ALA A 9 -16.53 19.07 -21.14
CA ALA A 9 -17.12 20.41 -21.29
C ALA A 9 -16.68 21.09 -22.59
N SER A 10 -17.62 21.76 -23.25
CA SER A 10 -17.35 22.54 -24.45
C SER A 10 -16.51 23.79 -24.16
N ASP A 11 -15.85 24.32 -25.18
CA ASP A 11 -15.06 25.56 -25.05
C ASP A 11 -15.90 26.75 -24.57
N ALA A 12 -17.18 26.78 -24.91
CA ALA A 12 -18.12 27.80 -24.45
C ALA A 12 -18.36 27.71 -22.93
N GLU A 13 -18.54 26.49 -22.42
CA GLU A 13 -18.73 26.22 -20.99
C GLU A 13 -17.47 26.52 -20.19
N LEU A 14 -16.29 26.13 -20.70
CA LEU A 14 -14.99 26.46 -20.11
C LEU A 14 -14.78 27.96 -20.02
N LYS A 15 -15.03 28.71 -21.10
CA LYS A 15 -14.94 30.18 -21.11
C LYS A 15 -15.93 30.84 -20.15
N LYS A 16 -17.14 30.27 -20.01
CA LYS A 16 -18.15 30.77 -19.08
C LYS A 16 -17.74 30.54 -17.63
N ALA A 17 -17.26 29.34 -17.30
CA ALA A 17 -16.77 28.97 -15.98
C ALA A 17 -15.56 29.80 -15.55
N TYR A 18 -14.56 29.94 -16.44
CA TYR A 18 -13.38 30.76 -16.18
C TYR A 18 -13.75 32.20 -15.86
N ARG A 19 -14.62 32.83 -16.68
CA ARG A 19 -15.07 34.22 -16.44
C ARG A 19 -15.77 34.37 -15.09
N ARG A 20 -16.64 33.42 -14.72
CA ARG A 20 -17.32 33.43 -13.42
C ARG A 20 -16.32 33.36 -12.27
N LEU A 21 -15.38 32.42 -12.32
CA LEU A 21 -14.37 32.23 -11.28
C LEU A 21 -13.40 33.41 -11.21
N ALA A 22 -12.97 33.95 -12.36
CA ALA A 22 -12.04 35.08 -12.43
C ALA A 22 -12.61 36.33 -11.75
N VAL A 23 -13.92 36.59 -11.88
CA VAL A 23 -14.58 37.69 -11.16
C VAL A 23 -14.61 37.43 -9.66
N LEU A 24 -14.86 36.19 -9.24
CA LEU A 24 -14.94 35.81 -7.82
C LEU A 24 -13.59 35.88 -7.10
N VAL A 25 -12.49 35.53 -7.78
CA VAL A 25 -11.14 35.50 -7.18
C VAL A 25 -10.26 36.68 -7.59
N HIS A 26 -10.82 37.71 -8.25
CA HIS A 26 -10.05 38.86 -8.69
C HIS A 26 -9.48 39.62 -7.48
N PRO A 27 -8.17 39.90 -7.42
CA PRO A 27 -7.57 40.58 -6.26
C PRO A 27 -8.19 41.96 -5.99
N ASP A 28 -8.56 42.71 -7.03
CA ASP A 28 -9.20 44.04 -6.85
C ASP A 28 -10.67 43.97 -6.39
N LYS A 29 -11.33 42.82 -6.52
CA LYS A 29 -12.76 42.67 -6.17
C LYS A 29 -12.99 41.75 -4.98
N ASN A 30 -11.95 41.07 -4.51
CA ASN A 30 -12.00 40.10 -3.43
C ASN A 30 -10.88 40.40 -2.43
N GLU A 31 -11.26 40.94 -1.27
CA GLU A 31 -10.35 41.34 -0.19
C GLU A 31 -9.78 40.15 0.60
N HIS A 32 -10.15 38.91 0.24
CA HIS A 32 -9.64 37.73 0.93
C HIS A 32 -8.12 37.60 0.73
N PRO A 33 -7.33 37.34 1.78
CA PRO A 33 -5.86 37.29 1.71
C PRO A 33 -5.30 36.22 0.77
N ARG A 34 -6.15 35.25 0.35
CA ARG A 34 -5.79 34.22 -0.63
C ARG A 34 -6.29 34.48 -2.06
N ALA A 35 -6.95 35.61 -2.33
CA ALA A 35 -7.52 35.91 -3.64
C ALA A 35 -6.45 35.90 -4.75
N GLU A 36 -5.28 36.51 -4.49
CA GLU A 36 -4.17 36.50 -5.44
C GLU A 36 -3.66 35.08 -5.74
N ALA A 37 -3.48 34.25 -4.71
CA ALA A 37 -3.04 32.87 -4.87
C ALA A 37 -4.08 32.04 -5.66
N ALA A 38 -5.37 32.21 -5.35
CA ALA A 38 -6.45 31.55 -6.08
C ALA A 38 -6.51 32.00 -7.56
N PHE A 39 -6.29 33.29 -7.83
CA PHE A 39 -6.22 33.83 -9.18
C PHE A 39 -5.04 33.26 -9.97
N LYS A 40 -3.86 33.10 -9.35
CA LYS A 40 -2.70 32.43 -9.96
C LYS A 40 -3.01 30.99 -10.36
N VAL A 41 -3.65 30.21 -9.47
CA VAL A 41 -4.06 28.82 -9.75
C VAL A 41 -5.09 28.76 -10.87
N LEU A 42 -6.08 29.66 -10.86
CA LEU A 42 -7.10 29.75 -11.91
C LEU A 42 -6.48 30.06 -13.28
N ARG A 43 -5.51 30.98 -13.33
CA ARG A 43 -4.81 31.36 -14.56
C ARG A 43 -3.98 30.20 -15.11
N ALA A 44 -3.22 29.53 -14.26
CA ALA A 44 -2.43 28.37 -14.66
C ALA A 44 -3.33 27.24 -15.20
N ALA A 45 -4.48 27.00 -14.59
CA ALA A 45 -5.45 26.04 -15.11
C ALA A 45 -6.02 26.47 -16.47
N TRP A 46 -6.32 27.75 -16.65
CA TRP A 46 -6.80 28.29 -17.93
C TRP A 46 -5.77 28.15 -19.05
N ASP A 47 -4.50 28.45 -18.79
CA ASP A 47 -3.43 28.38 -19.80
C ASP A 47 -3.25 26.98 -20.40
N ILE A 48 -3.66 25.94 -19.64
CA ILE A 48 -3.66 24.54 -20.06
C ILE A 48 -4.91 24.21 -20.89
N VAL A 49 -6.10 24.62 -20.43
CA VAL A 49 -7.37 24.19 -21.05
C VAL A 49 -7.88 25.13 -22.14
N SER A 50 -7.32 26.33 -22.30
CA SER A 50 -7.83 27.36 -23.20
C SER A 50 -7.62 27.04 -24.68
N SER A 51 -6.62 26.22 -25.02
CA SER A 51 -6.34 25.76 -26.38
C SER A 51 -6.68 24.27 -26.50
N PRO A 52 -7.37 23.83 -27.57
CA PRO A 52 -7.62 22.42 -27.83
C PRO A 52 -6.35 21.58 -27.86
N GLU A 53 -5.27 22.11 -28.43
CA GLU A 53 -3.96 21.45 -28.55
C GLU A 53 -3.33 21.23 -27.18
N LYS A 54 -3.29 22.28 -26.35
CA LYS A 54 -2.75 22.20 -24.98
C LYS A 54 -3.59 21.29 -24.07
N ARG A 55 -4.92 21.29 -24.26
CA ARG A 55 -5.82 20.38 -23.53
C ARG A 55 -5.50 18.93 -23.87
N LYS A 56 -5.35 18.63 -25.16
CA LYS A 56 -5.00 17.29 -25.63
C LYS A 56 -3.63 16.84 -25.09
N GLU A 57 -2.64 17.73 -25.13
CA GLU A 57 -1.30 17.44 -24.59
C GLU A 57 -1.35 17.15 -23.08
N TYR A 58 -2.08 17.96 -22.32
CA TYR A 58 -2.29 17.75 -20.89
C TYR A 58 -3.00 16.43 -20.60
N GLU A 59 -4.03 16.08 -21.37
CA GLU A 59 -4.75 14.81 -21.23
C GLU A 59 -3.85 13.61 -21.51
N ILE A 60 -3.08 13.63 -22.60
CA ILE A 60 -2.11 12.57 -22.94
C ILE A 60 -1.08 12.41 -21.81
N LYS A 61 -0.50 13.51 -21.34
CA LYS A 61 0.48 13.49 -20.25
C LYS A 61 -0.12 12.91 -18.97
N ARG A 62 -1.33 13.35 -18.61
CA ARG A 62 -2.06 12.86 -17.43
C ARG A 62 -2.39 11.37 -17.54
N MET A 63 -2.78 10.91 -18.73
CA MET A 63 -3.06 9.49 -18.98
C MET A 63 -1.79 8.65 -18.84
N ALA A 64 -0.67 9.10 -19.43
CA ALA A 64 0.62 8.43 -19.31
C ALA A 64 1.11 8.36 -17.84
N GLU A 65 1.01 9.47 -17.09
CA GLU A 65 1.32 9.52 -15.66
C GLU A 65 0.44 8.57 -14.84
N SER A 66 -0.86 8.52 -15.15
CA SER A 66 -1.81 7.60 -14.51
C SER A 66 -1.50 6.14 -14.79
N GLU A 67 -1.13 5.80 -16.03
CA GLU A 67 -0.78 4.44 -16.43
C GLU A 67 0.52 3.98 -15.76
N LEU A 68 1.53 4.85 -15.73
CA LEU A 68 2.78 4.59 -15.02
C LEU A 68 2.55 4.37 -13.52
N THR A 69 1.75 5.23 -12.90
CA THR A 69 1.41 5.11 -11.47
C THR A 69 0.70 3.79 -11.17
N ARG A 70 -0.25 3.39 -12.04
CA ARG A 70 -0.94 2.10 -11.93
C ARG A 70 0.05 0.94 -12.03
N SER A 71 0.90 0.94 -13.05
CA SER A 71 1.92 -0.11 -13.26
C SER A 71 2.88 -0.22 -12.08
N MET A 72 3.33 0.92 -11.54
CA MET A 72 4.20 0.94 -10.35
C MET A 72 3.48 0.36 -9.13
N SER A 73 2.23 0.74 -8.87
CA SER A 73 1.46 0.22 -7.74
C SER A 73 1.24 -1.29 -7.84
N GLU A 74 0.96 -1.79 -9.04
CA GLU A 74 0.80 -3.22 -9.30
C GLU A 74 2.12 -3.97 -9.06
N PHE A 75 3.24 -3.43 -9.52
CA PHE A 75 4.57 -4.01 -9.27
C PHE A 75 4.91 -4.06 -7.77
N LEU A 76 4.70 -2.97 -7.04
CA LEU A 76 4.98 -2.91 -5.60
C LEU A 76 4.10 -3.88 -4.81
N SER A 77 2.82 -4.05 -5.19
CA SER A 77 1.94 -5.05 -4.57
C SER A 77 2.48 -6.46 -4.77
N ARG A 78 2.89 -6.81 -6.00
CA ARG A 78 3.46 -8.14 -6.28
C ARG A 78 4.75 -8.37 -5.51
N LEU A 79 5.65 -7.38 -5.45
CA LEU A 79 6.85 -7.47 -4.63
C LEU A 79 6.54 -7.67 -3.14
N GLN A 80 5.51 -6.99 -2.63
CA GLN A 80 5.07 -7.17 -1.25
C GLN A 80 4.54 -8.59 -1.01
N ASP A 81 3.78 -9.14 -1.96
CA ASP A 81 3.29 -10.52 -1.90
C ASP A 81 4.45 -11.53 -1.96
N ASP A 82 5.43 -11.32 -2.84
CA ASP A 82 6.62 -12.16 -2.96
C ASP A 82 7.48 -12.11 -1.69
N LEU A 83 7.67 -10.92 -1.11
CA LEU A 83 8.38 -10.74 0.16
C LEU A 83 7.61 -11.41 1.30
N LYS A 84 6.28 -11.28 1.32
CA LYS A 84 5.42 -11.95 2.28
C LYS A 84 5.50 -13.47 2.12
N GLU A 85 5.50 -14.00 0.90
CA GLU A 85 5.71 -15.43 0.65
C GLU A 85 7.10 -15.86 1.15
N ALA A 86 8.15 -15.16 0.75
CA ALA A 86 9.53 -15.50 1.12
C ALA A 86 9.75 -15.47 2.64
N MET A 87 9.17 -14.49 3.33
CA MET A 87 9.28 -14.35 4.78
C MET A 87 8.40 -15.36 5.54
N ASN A 88 7.29 -15.80 4.93
CA ASN A 88 6.34 -16.74 5.54
C ASN A 88 6.53 -18.20 5.09
N THR A 89 7.58 -18.50 4.32
CA THR A 89 7.89 -19.88 3.90
C THR A 89 9.01 -20.44 4.77
N MET A 90 8.75 -21.54 5.48
CA MET A 90 9.83 -22.31 6.12
C MET A 90 10.47 -23.26 5.11
N MET A 91 11.79 -23.20 4.99
CA MET A 91 12.59 -24.17 4.25
C MET A 91 12.89 -25.37 5.14
N CYS A 92 12.40 -26.55 4.75
CA CYS A 92 12.67 -27.77 5.50
C CYS A 92 13.99 -28.41 5.06
N SER A 93 14.94 -28.53 6.00
CA SER A 93 16.25 -29.16 5.75
C SER A 93 16.17 -30.67 5.47
N LYS A 94 15.11 -31.35 5.93
CA LYS A 94 14.90 -32.79 5.69
C LYS A 94 14.40 -33.12 4.29
N CYS A 95 13.44 -32.35 3.76
CA CYS A 95 12.84 -32.65 2.45
C CYS A 95 13.20 -31.63 1.36
N GLN A 96 13.99 -30.61 1.68
CA GLN A 96 14.39 -29.50 0.79
C GLN A 96 13.21 -28.78 0.11
N GLY A 97 12.02 -28.86 0.72
CA GLY A 97 10.78 -28.27 0.23
C GLY A 97 10.39 -27.01 1.00
N LYS A 98 9.50 -26.23 0.38
CA LYS A 98 8.80 -25.11 1.00
C LYS A 98 7.57 -25.61 1.76
N HIS A 99 7.39 -25.16 3.00
CA HIS A 99 6.19 -25.45 3.79
C HIS A 99 5.42 -24.17 4.09
N ASN A 100 4.09 -24.28 4.03
CA ASN A 100 3.19 -23.23 4.51
C ASN A 100 3.49 -22.97 5.99
N PRO A 101 3.37 -21.72 6.44
CA PRO A 101 3.62 -21.39 7.82
C PRO A 101 2.62 -22.15 8.69
N ALA A 102 3.03 -22.37 9.93
CA ALA A 102 2.15 -22.63 11.06
C ALA A 102 0.76 -21.99 10.85
N GLU A 103 -0.33 -22.72 11.07
CA GLU A 103 -1.70 -22.21 11.07
C GLU A 103 -2.01 -21.47 12.37
N GLU A 104 -3.08 -20.68 12.43
CA GLU A 104 -3.50 -20.02 13.66
C GLU A 104 -3.67 -21.05 14.79
N GLY A 105 -3.02 -20.85 15.94
CA GLY A 105 -2.99 -21.83 17.03
C GLY A 105 -1.86 -22.85 16.96
N ASP A 106 -1.06 -22.88 15.89
CA ASP A 106 0.09 -23.77 15.77
C ASP A 106 1.21 -23.39 16.73
N PHE A 107 1.87 -24.43 17.23
CA PHE A 107 2.95 -24.34 18.19
C PHE A 107 4.09 -25.30 17.83
N TRP A 108 5.31 -24.79 17.66
CA TRP A 108 6.48 -25.56 17.23
C TRP A 108 7.76 -25.12 17.97
N ALA A 109 8.86 -25.83 17.73
CA ALA A 109 10.17 -25.49 18.25
C ALA A 109 11.22 -25.55 17.14
N GLU A 110 12.23 -24.68 17.23
CA GLU A 110 13.38 -24.66 16.33
C GLU A 110 14.68 -24.73 17.12
N SER A 111 15.67 -25.43 16.57
CA SER A 111 16.99 -25.50 17.17
C SER A 111 17.95 -24.49 16.51
N SER A 112 18.77 -23.86 17.35
CA SER A 112 19.82 -22.93 16.94
C SER A 112 21.13 -23.26 17.66
N LEU A 113 22.23 -22.63 17.24
CA LEU A 113 23.57 -22.88 17.81
C LEU A 113 23.95 -24.37 17.79
N LEU A 114 23.79 -25.04 16.65
CA LEU A 114 24.06 -26.49 16.50
C LEU A 114 23.26 -27.37 17.49
N GLY A 115 22.03 -26.97 17.83
CA GLY A 115 21.17 -27.71 18.74
C GLY A 115 21.29 -27.33 20.22
N LEU A 116 22.16 -26.37 20.55
CA LEU A 116 22.38 -25.95 21.95
C LEU A 116 21.26 -25.07 22.50
N LYS A 117 20.51 -24.39 21.63
CA LYS A 117 19.40 -23.53 22.03
C LYS A 117 18.14 -23.94 21.28
N ILE A 118 17.12 -24.34 22.04
CA ILE A 118 15.77 -24.57 21.51
C ILE A 118 14.93 -23.33 21.78
N THR A 119 14.31 -22.81 20.74
CA THR A 119 13.37 -21.69 20.79
C THR A 119 11.99 -22.20 20.44
N TYR A 120 10.98 -21.81 21.21
CA TYR A 120 9.59 -22.23 20.99
C TYR A 120 8.78 -21.08 20.41
N PHE A 121 7.94 -21.36 19.42
CA PHE A 121 7.15 -20.38 18.71
C PHE A 121 5.68 -20.77 18.65
N ALA A 122 4.79 -19.79 18.73
CA ALA A 122 3.36 -19.97 18.48
C ALA A 122 2.84 -18.97 17.45
N MET A 123 1.92 -19.40 16.58
CA MET A 123 1.13 -18.50 15.75
C MET A 123 -0.16 -18.12 16.47
N MET A 124 -0.33 -16.82 16.74
CA MET A 124 -1.54 -16.26 17.33
C MET A 124 -1.86 -14.90 16.67
N ASP A 125 -3.14 -14.60 16.45
CA ASP A 125 -3.60 -13.36 15.80
C ASP A 125 -2.90 -13.08 14.46
N GLY A 126 -2.57 -14.14 13.69
CA GLY A 126 -1.83 -14.04 12.43
C GLY A 126 -0.37 -13.56 12.58
N LYS A 127 0.22 -13.66 13.78
CA LYS A 127 1.62 -13.31 14.07
C LYS A 127 2.34 -14.45 14.78
N ILE A 128 3.66 -14.51 14.62
CA ILE A 128 4.53 -15.48 15.29
C ILE A 128 5.11 -14.84 16.55
N TYR A 129 4.98 -15.52 17.68
CA TYR A 129 5.54 -15.10 18.98
C TYR A 129 6.59 -16.10 19.46
N ASP A 130 7.70 -15.61 20.00
CA ASP A 130 8.63 -16.42 20.81
C ASP A 130 8.04 -16.64 22.20
N ILE A 131 7.78 -17.89 22.53
CA ILE A 131 7.19 -18.30 23.81
C ILE A 131 8.11 -19.24 24.59
N THR A 132 9.43 -19.17 24.35
CA THR A 132 10.43 -20.04 24.98
C THR A 132 10.37 -20.01 26.50
N GLU A 133 10.24 -18.83 27.11
CA GLU A 133 10.14 -18.70 28.57
C GLU A 133 8.88 -19.37 29.12
N TRP A 134 7.74 -19.13 28.48
CA TRP A 134 6.47 -19.72 28.88
C TRP A 134 6.48 -21.24 28.70
N ALA A 135 6.99 -21.74 27.57
CA ALA A 135 7.14 -23.17 27.29
C ALA A 135 8.06 -23.85 28.32
N GLY A 136 9.13 -23.17 28.75
CA GLY A 136 10.00 -23.60 29.84
C GLY A 136 9.28 -23.72 31.17
N CYS A 137 8.47 -22.72 31.54
CA CYS A 137 7.63 -22.75 32.75
C CYS A 137 6.65 -23.92 32.74
N GLN A 138 6.06 -24.24 31.59
CA GLN A 138 5.13 -25.37 31.41
C GLN A 138 5.83 -26.72 31.17
N ARG A 139 7.17 -26.73 31.09
CA ARG A 139 7.99 -27.92 30.76
C ARG A 139 7.55 -28.60 29.47
N VAL A 140 7.25 -27.82 28.45
CA VAL A 140 6.88 -28.33 27.12
C VAL A 140 8.03 -29.13 26.51
N GLY A 141 7.77 -30.38 26.15
CA GLY A 141 8.70 -31.24 25.42
C GLY A 141 8.27 -31.43 23.97
N ILE A 142 8.73 -30.55 23.07
CA ILE A 142 8.53 -30.68 21.62
C ILE A 142 9.88 -30.90 20.96
N SER A 143 9.94 -31.85 20.02
CA SER A 143 11.12 -32.00 19.18
C SER A 143 11.27 -30.76 18.30
N PRO A 144 12.44 -30.11 18.28
CA PRO A 144 12.67 -29.00 17.36
C PRO A 144 12.71 -29.49 15.91
N ASP A 145 12.52 -28.55 14.99
CA ASP A 145 12.72 -28.70 13.55
C ASP A 145 11.87 -29.84 12.95
N THR A 146 10.66 -30.04 13.49
CA THR A 146 9.73 -31.06 13.00
C THR A 146 9.07 -30.64 11.70
N HIS A 147 8.91 -31.61 10.79
CA HIS A 147 8.38 -31.42 9.44
C HIS A 147 6.85 -31.17 9.39
N ARG A 148 6.17 -31.39 10.52
CA ARG A 148 4.76 -31.05 10.73
C ARG A 148 4.67 -30.30 12.05
N VAL A 149 3.71 -29.39 12.15
CA VAL A 149 3.42 -28.75 13.41
C VAL A 149 2.99 -29.83 14.41
N PRO A 150 3.69 -29.95 15.55
CA PRO A 150 3.47 -31.01 16.51
C PRO A 150 2.27 -30.74 17.44
N TYR A 151 1.79 -29.50 17.49
CA TYR A 151 0.69 -29.10 18.37
C TYR A 151 -0.13 -27.94 17.79
N HIS A 152 -1.46 -28.04 17.86
CA HIS A 152 -2.40 -27.02 17.40
C HIS A 152 -3.44 -26.74 18.49
N ILE A 153 -3.60 -25.46 18.86
CA ILE A 153 -4.52 -25.02 19.90
C ILE A 153 -5.79 -24.51 19.23
N SER A 154 -6.89 -25.23 19.41
CA SER A 154 -8.22 -24.77 18.97
C SER A 154 -8.77 -23.76 19.97
N PHE A 155 -8.96 -22.51 19.53
CA PHE A 155 -9.73 -21.52 20.29
C PHE A 155 -11.22 -21.79 20.05
N GLY A 156 -11.93 -22.24 21.09
CA GLY A 156 -13.37 -22.48 21.07
C GLY A 156 -14.20 -21.21 21.23
#